data_AF-A0A098EWD2-F1
#
_entry.id   AF-A0A098EWD2-F1
#
_cell.length_a   1.000
_cell.length_b   1.000
_cell.length_c   1.000
_cell.angle_alpha   90.00
_cell.angle_beta   90.00
_cell.angle_gamma   90.00
#
_symmetry.space_group_name_H-M   'P 1'
#
loop_
_entity.id
_entity.type
_entity.pdbx_description
1 polymer ?
#
loop_
_entity_poly.entity_id
_entity_poly.type
_entity_poly.pdbx_seq_one_letter_code
_entity_poly.pdbx_strand_id
1 'polypeptide(L)'
;MKKTINIFLSFVLALFLTPNVTQAEISPMTAGWQTILSGYYTATEIGVRSHIVESGGGDIRLCINGVNANNLVTVIIMSDNGDGDAVDSFVISHNIGGGTTGITTKYCFPADDARPFVDGTNNKAEFYLKLYSKGQPTDTVYVELQD
;
A
#
# COMPACT_ATOMS: atom_id res chain seq x y z
N MET A 1 11.97 -90.10 -2.17
CA MET A 1 10.80 -89.47 -1.52
C MET A 1 10.93 -87.96 -1.69
N LYS A 2 9.98 -87.34 -2.40
CA LYS A 2 9.91 -85.89 -2.67
C LYS A 2 9.51 -85.17 -1.37
N LYS A 3 10.25 -84.12 -0.97
CA LYS A 3 9.81 -83.17 0.07
C LYS A 3 9.71 -81.78 -0.54
N THR A 4 8.48 -81.38 -0.82
CA THR A 4 8.06 -80.00 -1.08
C THR A 4 8.13 -79.21 0.23
N ILE A 5 8.75 -78.03 0.21
CA ILE A 5 8.65 -77.06 1.30
C ILE A 5 8.18 -75.73 0.71
N ASN A 6 7.12 -75.23 1.33
CA ASN A 6 6.26 -74.13 0.89
C ASN A 6 6.94 -72.76 1.02
N ILE A 7 6.62 -71.91 0.04
CA ILE A 7 6.86 -70.46 0.02
C ILE A 7 5.89 -69.81 1.02
N PHE A 8 6.40 -68.98 1.93
CA PHE A 8 5.62 -67.99 2.67
C PHE A 8 6.22 -66.61 2.41
N LEU A 9 5.55 -65.84 1.55
CA LEU A 9 5.88 -64.45 1.22
C LEU A 9 5.10 -63.55 2.19
N SER A 10 5.76 -63.08 3.25
CA SER A 10 5.18 -62.06 4.15
C SER A 10 5.35 -60.67 3.52
N PHE A 11 4.26 -60.13 3.00
CA PHE A 11 4.16 -58.73 2.57
C PHE A 11 3.76 -57.89 3.78
N VAL A 12 4.72 -57.19 4.40
CA VAL A 12 4.46 -56.23 5.48
C VAL A 12 4.11 -54.89 4.83
N LEU A 13 2.82 -54.55 4.80
CA LEU A 13 2.33 -53.26 4.34
C LEU A 13 2.47 -52.26 5.50
N ALA A 14 3.51 -51.43 5.46
CA ALA A 14 3.69 -50.34 6.41
C ALA A 14 2.68 -49.22 6.10
N LEU A 15 1.73 -49.02 7.01
CA LEU A 15 0.75 -47.94 6.95
C LEU A 15 1.44 -46.64 7.40
N PHE A 16 1.86 -45.79 6.45
CA PHE A 16 2.35 -44.45 6.76
C PHE A 16 1.18 -43.55 7.15
N LEU A 17 0.97 -43.36 8.46
CA LEU A 17 0.14 -42.30 9.00
C LEU A 17 0.91 -40.98 8.89
N THR A 18 0.69 -40.22 7.81
CA THR A 18 1.20 -38.84 7.74
C THR A 18 0.32 -37.94 8.60
N PRO A 19 0.87 -37.10 9.49
CA PRO A 19 0.08 -36.09 10.15
C PRO A 19 -0.42 -35.09 9.11
N ASN A 20 -1.74 -34.91 9.04
CA ASN A 20 -2.35 -33.80 8.31
C ASN A 20 -1.88 -32.51 8.95
N VAL A 21 -0.90 -31.86 8.34
CA VAL A 21 -0.59 -30.47 8.62
C VAL A 21 -1.79 -29.66 8.14
N THR A 22 -2.63 -29.22 9.07
CA THR A 22 -3.62 -28.17 8.81
C THR A 22 -2.84 -26.93 8.43
N GLN A 23 -2.75 -26.66 7.13
CA GLN A 23 -2.31 -25.39 6.59
C GLN A 23 -3.20 -24.32 7.24
N ALA A 24 -2.59 -23.33 7.88
CA ALA A 24 -3.31 -22.12 8.22
C ALA A 24 -3.91 -21.59 6.91
N GLU A 25 -5.23 -21.44 6.86
CA GLU A 25 -5.90 -20.81 5.74
C GLU A 25 -5.38 -19.37 5.68
N ILE A 26 -4.49 -19.12 4.73
CA ILE A 26 -4.14 -17.76 4.35
C ILE A 26 -5.43 -17.20 3.75
N SER A 27 -6.17 -16.40 4.53
CA SER A 27 -7.25 -15.61 3.96
C SER A 27 -6.66 -14.87 2.77
N PRO A 28 -7.20 -15.04 1.54
CA PRO A 28 -6.67 -14.33 0.40
C PRO A 28 -6.75 -12.83 0.73
N MET A 29 -5.59 -12.16 0.74
CA MET A 29 -5.54 -10.70 0.62
C MET A 29 -6.49 -10.34 -0.52
N THR A 30 -7.46 -9.49 -0.24
CA THR A 30 -8.37 -8.94 -1.25
C THR A 30 -7.52 -8.49 -2.44
N ALA A 31 -7.71 -9.11 -3.61
CA ALA A 31 -6.94 -8.78 -4.80
C ALA A 31 -7.34 -7.37 -5.27
N GLY A 32 -6.59 -6.35 -4.84
CA GLY A 32 -6.84 -4.96 -5.21
C GLY A 32 -6.26 -3.97 -4.20
N TRP A 33 -6.26 -2.71 -4.60
CA TRP A 33 -5.81 -1.58 -3.79
C TRP A 33 -6.83 -1.26 -2.68
N GLN A 34 -6.38 -1.12 -1.45
CA GLN A 34 -7.15 -0.65 -0.31
C GLN A 34 -6.88 0.84 -0.10
N THR A 35 -7.94 1.66 -0.12
CA THR A 35 -7.81 3.08 0.23
C THR A 35 -7.53 3.23 1.73
N ILE A 36 -6.34 3.72 2.07
CA ILE A 36 -5.91 4.00 3.46
C ILE A 36 -6.08 5.47 3.84
N LEU A 37 -6.14 6.38 2.85
CA LEU A 37 -6.49 7.79 3.05
C LEU A 37 -7.39 8.23 1.90
N SER A 38 -8.46 8.98 2.20
CA SER A 38 -9.19 9.72 1.17
C SER A 38 -9.84 10.98 1.70
N GLY A 39 -9.97 12.00 0.85
CA GLY A 39 -10.66 13.21 1.22
C GLY A 39 -10.42 14.37 0.28
N TYR A 40 -11.19 15.44 0.49
CA TYR A 40 -10.93 16.73 -0.13
C TYR A 40 -9.93 17.52 0.71
N TYR A 41 -8.91 18.05 0.05
CA TYR A 41 -7.89 18.89 0.67
C TYR A 41 -7.75 20.17 -0.13
N THR A 42 -7.74 21.30 0.56
CA THR A 42 -7.41 22.59 -0.04
C THR A 42 -5.90 22.76 0.00
N ALA A 43 -5.23 22.38 -1.09
CA ALA A 43 -3.82 22.67 -1.31
C ALA A 43 -3.59 24.18 -1.29
N THR A 44 -2.47 24.63 -0.73
CA THR A 44 -2.11 26.05 -0.61
C THR A 44 -0.67 26.27 -1.02
N GLU A 45 -0.25 27.52 -1.24
CA GLU A 45 1.15 27.84 -1.57
C GLU A 45 2.15 27.43 -0.47
N ILE A 46 1.70 27.42 0.79
CA ILE A 46 2.55 27.07 1.96
C ILE A 46 2.47 25.58 2.33
N GLY A 47 1.57 24.83 1.70
CA GLY A 47 1.35 23.42 1.97
C GLY A 47 0.27 23.16 3.03
N VAL A 48 -0.54 22.12 2.81
CA VAL A 48 -1.45 21.56 3.83
C VAL A 48 -1.04 20.11 4.15
N ARG A 49 -1.07 19.74 5.42
CA ARG A 49 -0.74 18.41 5.92
C ARG A 49 -2.01 17.58 6.14
N SER A 50 -2.04 16.34 5.66
CA SER A 50 -3.08 15.37 6.03
C SER A 50 -2.82 14.75 7.40
N HIS A 51 -3.79 14.01 7.95
CA HIS A 51 -3.50 13.10 9.07
C HIS A 51 -2.59 11.96 8.60
N ILE A 52 -1.93 11.32 9.58
CA ILE A 52 -1.10 10.14 9.37
C ILE A 52 -1.99 8.92 9.17
N VAL A 53 -1.59 8.03 8.25
CA VAL A 53 -2.26 6.75 7.97
C VAL A 53 -1.23 5.63 7.93
N GLU A 54 -1.68 4.42 8.26
CA GLU A 54 -0.82 3.23 8.29
C GLU A 54 -0.98 2.43 6.99
N SER A 55 0.15 1.87 6.53
CA SER A 55 0.23 0.85 5.47
C SER A 55 0.76 -0.46 6.04
N GLY A 56 0.30 -1.57 5.47
CA GLY A 56 0.85 -2.91 5.71
C GLY A 56 2.26 -3.12 5.16
N GLY A 57 2.84 -2.12 4.47
CA GLY A 57 4.17 -2.20 3.91
C GLY A 57 4.21 -2.92 2.56
N GLY A 58 3.14 -2.86 1.77
CA GLY A 58 3.10 -3.36 0.41
C GLY A 58 3.63 -2.33 -0.59
N ASP A 59 2.90 -2.13 -1.67
CA ASP A 59 3.09 -0.99 -2.54
C ASP A 59 2.02 0.05 -2.19
N ILE A 60 2.32 1.34 -2.30
CA ILE A 60 1.33 2.41 -2.18
C ILE A 60 1.16 3.14 -3.51
N ARG A 61 0.00 3.76 -3.74
CA ARG A 61 -0.18 4.70 -4.85
C ARG A 61 -1.08 5.87 -4.48
N LEU A 62 -0.76 7.03 -5.05
CA LEU A 62 -1.58 8.22 -4.96
C LEU A 62 -2.53 8.31 -6.16
N CYS A 63 -3.80 8.57 -5.90
CA CYS A 63 -4.76 9.02 -6.90
C CYS A 63 -5.28 10.42 -6.56
N ILE A 64 -5.55 11.24 -7.58
CA ILE A 64 -6.00 12.62 -7.44
C ILE A 64 -6.99 13.01 -8.55
N ASN A 65 -7.95 13.86 -8.23
CA ASN A 65 -8.84 14.54 -9.16
C ASN A 65 -9.21 15.94 -8.66
N GLY A 66 -9.82 16.73 -9.54
CA GLY A 66 -10.35 18.05 -9.22
C GLY A 66 -9.33 19.18 -9.34
N VAL A 67 -8.18 18.96 -10.00
CA VAL A 67 -7.18 20.03 -10.17
C VAL A 67 -7.75 21.13 -11.08
N ASN A 68 -7.74 22.38 -10.62
CA ASN A 68 -8.29 23.50 -11.36
C ASN A 68 -7.50 23.81 -12.64
N ALA A 69 -8.20 24.40 -13.61
CA ALA A 69 -7.60 24.92 -14.82
C ALA A 69 -6.44 25.89 -14.51
N ASN A 70 -5.34 25.72 -15.23
CA ASN A 70 -4.10 26.50 -15.15
C ASN A 70 -3.44 26.47 -13.77
N ASN A 71 -3.77 25.48 -12.95
CA ASN A 71 -3.11 25.26 -11.68
C ASN A 71 -2.23 24.00 -11.71
N LEU A 72 -1.23 23.99 -10.83
CA LEU A 72 -0.41 22.83 -10.54
C LEU A 72 -0.59 22.47 -9.07
N VAL A 73 -0.95 21.21 -8.81
CA VAL A 73 -0.97 20.66 -7.46
C VAL A 73 0.18 19.67 -7.31
N THR A 74 0.99 19.89 -6.28
CA THR A 74 2.06 18.98 -5.88
C THR A 74 1.63 18.25 -4.62
N VAL A 75 1.63 16.92 -4.63
CA VAL A 75 1.41 16.09 -3.45
C VAL A 75 2.73 15.41 -3.11
N ILE A 76 3.17 15.57 -1.88
CA ILE A 76 4.36 14.90 -1.33
C ILE A 76 3.88 13.87 -0.33
N ILE A 77 4.29 12.62 -0.52
CA ILE A 77 4.16 11.57 0.48
C ILE A 77 5.39 11.65 1.40
N MET A 78 5.13 11.80 2.69
CA MET A 78 6.13 11.80 3.74
C MET A 78 5.91 10.56 4.59
N SER A 79 6.98 9.90 5.01
CA SER A 79 6.91 8.89 6.07
C SER A 79 7.02 9.59 7.42
N ASP A 80 6.30 9.05 8.39
CA ASP A 80 6.40 9.33 9.83
C ASP A 80 6.94 8.05 10.46
N ASN A 81 7.82 8.14 11.46
CA ASN A 81 8.36 6.96 12.17
C ASN A 81 7.57 6.62 13.44
N GLY A 82 6.45 7.30 13.69
CA GLY A 82 5.55 7.04 14.81
C GLY A 82 6.02 7.59 16.15
N ASP A 83 7.17 8.26 16.20
CA ASP A 83 7.79 8.75 17.44
C ASP A 83 7.34 10.18 17.82
N GLY A 84 6.48 10.80 17.00
CA GLY A 84 6.00 12.18 17.21
C GLY A 84 7.13 13.22 17.22
N ASP A 85 8.28 12.86 16.65
CA ASP A 85 9.46 13.70 16.52
C ASP A 85 9.53 14.34 15.13
N ALA A 86 10.72 14.84 14.73
CA ALA A 86 10.92 15.46 13.43
C ALA A 86 11.60 14.51 12.42
N VAL A 87 11.74 13.23 12.74
CA VAL A 87 12.36 12.22 11.87
C VAL A 87 11.33 11.74 10.84
N ASP A 88 10.84 12.69 10.07
CA ASP A 88 10.00 12.46 8.91
C ASP A 88 10.86 12.38 7.66
N SER A 89 10.68 11.34 6.84
CA SER A 89 11.44 11.18 5.61
C SER A 89 10.58 11.46 4.38
N PHE A 90 11.21 12.05 3.36
CA PHE A 90 10.59 12.17 2.05
C PHE A 90 10.46 10.78 1.42
N VAL A 91 9.25 10.44 0.95
CA VAL A 91 9.00 9.20 0.18
C VAL A 91 9.04 9.55 -1.30
N ILE A 92 8.05 10.32 -1.76
CA ILE A 92 7.93 10.71 -3.17
C ILE A 92 7.12 12.00 -3.33
N SER A 93 7.31 12.67 -4.47
CA SER A 93 6.52 13.82 -4.90
C SER A 93 5.87 13.57 -6.26
N HIS A 94 4.60 13.92 -6.35
CA HIS A 94 3.81 13.85 -7.56
C HIS A 94 3.26 15.22 -7.92
N ASN A 95 3.30 15.55 -9.21
CA ASN A 95 2.83 16.82 -9.75
C ASN A 95 1.70 16.55 -10.74
N ILE A 96 0.57 17.24 -10.57
CA ILE A 96 -0.53 17.26 -11.55
C ILE A 96 -0.87 18.69 -11.94
N GLY A 97 -0.86 18.94 -13.24
CA GLY A 97 -1.32 20.20 -13.82
C GLY A 97 -2.73 20.06 -14.38
N GLY A 98 -3.61 21.01 -14.07
CA GLY A 98 -4.98 21.02 -14.59
C GLY A 98 -5.10 21.32 -16.09
N GLY A 99 -4.02 21.72 -16.77
CA GLY A 99 -4.09 22.18 -18.16
C GLY A 99 -5.08 23.35 -18.32
N THR A 100 -5.69 23.53 -19.49
CA THR A 100 -6.61 24.67 -19.72
C THR A 100 -8.01 24.46 -19.14
N THR A 101 -8.43 23.21 -18.90
CA THR A 101 -9.81 22.88 -18.50
C THR A 101 -9.95 22.30 -17.11
N GLY A 102 -8.84 22.07 -16.40
CA GLY A 102 -8.81 21.30 -15.17
C GLY A 102 -8.83 19.80 -15.42
N ILE A 103 -8.67 19.03 -14.34
CA ILE A 103 -8.77 17.58 -14.33
C ILE A 103 -9.97 17.18 -13.49
N THR A 104 -10.99 16.62 -14.12
CA THR A 104 -12.18 16.10 -13.45
C THR A 104 -12.15 14.58 -13.26
N THR A 105 -11.35 13.88 -14.06
CA THR A 105 -11.16 12.44 -13.99
C THR A 105 -10.10 12.06 -12.97
N LYS A 106 -10.34 10.98 -12.22
CA LYS A 106 -9.32 10.42 -11.32
C LYS A 106 -8.09 9.96 -12.11
N TYR A 107 -6.94 10.46 -11.70
CA TYR A 107 -5.63 10.06 -12.18
C TYR A 107 -4.86 9.38 -11.05
N CYS A 108 -4.31 8.20 -11.30
CA CYS A 108 -3.48 7.48 -10.33
C CYS A 108 -2.05 7.42 -10.83
N PHE A 109 -1.11 7.76 -9.96
CA PHE A 109 0.32 7.63 -10.22
C PHE A 109 0.74 6.16 -10.18
N PRO A 110 1.91 5.81 -10.77
CA PRO A 110 2.53 4.52 -10.55
C PRO A 110 2.70 4.21 -9.07
N ALA A 111 2.79 2.93 -8.75
CA ALA A 111 2.98 2.48 -7.37
C ALA A 111 4.42 2.68 -6.90
N ASP A 112 4.56 2.91 -5.60
CA ASP A 112 5.82 3.07 -4.88
C ASP A 112 5.94 2.04 -3.76
N ASP A 113 7.16 1.55 -3.52
CA ASP A 113 7.42 0.52 -2.51
C ASP A 113 7.39 1.13 -1.10
N ALA A 114 6.45 0.68 -0.26
CA ALA A 114 6.32 1.16 1.12
C ALA A 114 7.21 0.39 2.11
N ARG A 115 7.75 -0.78 1.74
CA ARG A 115 8.59 -1.63 2.62
C ARG A 115 9.76 -0.91 3.28
N PRO A 116 10.49 0.01 2.61
CA PRO A 116 11.61 0.73 3.23
C PRO A 116 11.20 1.62 4.40
N PHE A 117 9.92 1.95 4.52
CA PHE A 117 9.37 2.85 5.53
C PHE A 117 8.59 2.10 6.62
N VAL A 118 8.59 0.76 6.61
CA VAL A 118 8.01 -0.04 7.68
C VAL A 118 8.95 0.01 8.88
N ASP A 119 8.51 0.68 9.94
CA ASP A 119 9.31 0.90 11.13
C ASP A 119 8.47 0.86 12.43
N GLY A 120 9.00 1.47 13.49
CA GLY A 120 8.31 1.64 14.76
C GLY A 120 8.03 0.34 15.53
N THR A 121 7.06 0.43 16.45
CA THR A 121 6.67 -0.68 17.34
C THR A 121 5.46 -1.47 16.85
N ASN A 122 4.73 -0.96 15.87
CA ASN A 122 3.56 -1.61 15.25
C ASN A 122 3.91 -2.35 13.93
N ASN A 123 5.16 -2.27 13.46
CA ASN A 123 5.63 -2.82 12.18
C ASN A 123 4.73 -2.38 11.00
N LYS A 124 4.43 -1.09 10.95
CA LYS A 124 3.68 -0.46 9.87
C LYS A 124 4.52 0.64 9.24
N ALA A 125 4.22 0.96 7.99
CA ALA A 125 4.70 2.20 7.41
C ALA A 125 3.65 3.28 7.70
N GLU A 126 4.07 4.42 8.23
CA GLU A 126 3.18 5.53 8.56
C GLU A 126 3.42 6.67 7.57
N PHE A 127 2.35 7.15 6.94
CA PHE A 127 2.43 8.15 5.87
C PHE A 127 1.51 9.33 6.14
N TYR A 128 1.93 10.51 5.69
CA TYR A 128 1.04 11.65 5.53
C TYR A 128 1.37 12.42 4.24
N LEU A 129 0.39 13.19 3.77
CA LEU A 129 0.52 13.98 2.56
C LEU A 129 0.80 15.45 2.89
N LYS A 130 1.69 16.09 2.12
CA LYS A 130 1.78 17.56 2.02
C LYS A 130 1.31 17.99 0.64
N LEU A 131 0.28 18.83 0.57
CA LEU A 131 -0.30 19.30 -0.69
C LEU A 131 -0.02 20.78 -0.91
N TYR A 132 0.62 21.11 -2.03
CA TYR A 132 0.96 22.46 -2.43
C TYR A 132 0.18 22.86 -3.69
N SER A 133 -0.18 24.14 -3.76
CA SER A 133 -0.79 24.74 -4.95
C SER A 133 0.18 25.74 -5.58
N LYS A 134 0.29 25.73 -6.92
CA LYS A 134 1.15 26.64 -7.68
C LYS A 134 0.45 27.08 -8.97
N GLY A 135 0.29 28.38 -9.10
CA GLY A 135 -0.45 29.03 -10.20
C GLY A 135 -1.72 29.71 -9.71
N GLN A 136 -2.31 29.19 -8.64
CA GLN A 136 -3.39 29.78 -7.85
C GLN A 136 -3.05 29.67 -6.35
N PRO A 137 -3.57 30.57 -5.49
CA PRO A 137 -3.27 30.54 -4.06
C PRO A 137 -3.81 29.29 -3.36
N THR A 138 -4.87 28.70 -3.91
CA THR A 138 -5.52 27.50 -3.37
C THR A 138 -6.10 26.61 -4.47
N ASP A 139 -6.14 25.29 -4.24
CA ASP A 139 -6.90 24.33 -5.04
C ASP A 139 -7.54 23.27 -4.15
N THR A 140 -8.83 22.99 -4.32
CA THR A 140 -9.48 21.91 -3.58
C THR A 140 -9.52 20.66 -4.45
N VAL A 141 -8.65 19.71 -4.13
CA VAL A 141 -8.52 18.43 -4.82
C VAL A 141 -9.06 17.31 -3.96
N TYR A 142 -9.56 16.25 -4.58
CA TYR A 142 -9.81 14.99 -3.89
C TYR A 142 -8.62 14.07 -4.12
N VAL A 143 -8.13 13.46 -3.05
CA VAL A 143 -6.98 12.54 -3.08
C VAL A 143 -7.35 11.22 -2.44
N GLU A 144 -6.74 10.15 -2.93
CA GLU A 144 -6.74 8.82 -2.33
C GLU A 144 -5.28 8.35 -2.21
N LEU A 145 -4.85 7.92 -1.03
CA LEU A 145 -3.67 7.06 -0.89
C LEU A 145 -4.17 5.64 -0.72
N GLN A 146 -3.63 4.72 -1.52
CA GLN A 146 -4.00 3.32 -1.49
C GLN A 146 -2.77 2.45 -1.23
N ASP A 147 -3.00 1.30 -0.58
CA ASP A 147 -2.06 0.21 -0.27
C ASP A 147 -2.62 -1.10 -0.85
#